data_AF-W7BS74-F1
#
_entry.id   AF-W7BS74-F1
#
_cell.length_a   1.000
_cell.length_b   1.000
_cell.length_c   1.000
_cell.angle_alpha   90.00
_cell.angle_beta   90.00
_cell.angle_gamma   90.00
#
_symmetry.space_group_name_H-M   'P 1'
#
loop_
_entity.id
_entity.type
_entity.pdbx_description
1 polymer ?
#
loop_
_entity_poly.entity_id
_entity_poly.type
_entity_poly.pdbx_seq_one_letter_code
_entity_poly.pdbx_strand_id
1 'polypeptide(L)'
;MDMQETLGLLGENEELYMKGLVMSTIFHNSENLFSVVRIQVQDTNTTWDEKDIVVTGFFPALHEQEAYIFHGKLMDHAKFGQQFKADRFKKEMPQTKQGVVQYLSGELFKGIGKKTAERVVDTLGEDAISRILADPSLLQTVPRLPLATAESLLESLRENQGLEHIMVSLNEYGFGPQLSMKIFQAYKQETLNVLEGNPYKLIEDVKGIGFNRADELGRKLGLGGNHHARLQAAILYMLEQESLQQGNVFMEREVLLESVTQLLENSEPVRIEQELLTKQLAALEEDMKVMTENTRVYVPSLYFAEAGFAAHVKR
;
A
#
# COMPACT_ATOMS: atom_id res chain seq x y z
N MET A 1 -20.66 -32.47 -32.10
CA MET A 1 -20.19 -33.30 -30.97
C MET A 1 -18.68 -33.45 -31.06
N ASP A 2 -17.98 -32.40 -31.47
CA ASP A 2 -17.56 -31.23 -30.67
C ASP A 2 -16.31 -31.48 -29.86
N MET A 3 -15.22 -31.53 -30.62
CA MET A 3 -13.87 -31.21 -30.15
C MET A 3 -13.67 -29.66 -30.05
N GLN A 4 -14.75 -28.89 -30.32
CA GLN A 4 -14.82 -27.44 -30.18
C GLN A 4 -15.39 -27.00 -28.81
N GLU A 5 -16.06 -27.90 -28.07
CA GLU A 5 -16.57 -27.59 -26.72
C GLU A 5 -15.53 -27.79 -25.61
N THR A 6 -14.40 -28.47 -25.87
CA THR A 6 -13.36 -28.71 -24.85
C THR A 6 -12.30 -27.61 -24.77
N LEU A 7 -12.27 -26.68 -25.73
CA LEU A 7 -11.37 -25.49 -25.72
C LEU A 7 -11.98 -24.28 -25.01
N GLY A 8 -13.22 -24.37 -24.53
CA GLY A 8 -13.94 -23.28 -23.84
C GLY A 8 -13.74 -23.21 -22.32
N LEU A 9 -12.87 -24.04 -21.73
CA LEU A 9 -12.75 -24.18 -20.27
C LEU A 9 -11.33 -23.94 -19.72
N LEU A 10 -10.42 -23.39 -20.52
CA LEU A 10 -9.05 -23.01 -20.09
C LEU A 10 -8.70 -21.55 -20.47
N GLY A 11 -9.67 -20.64 -20.33
CA GLY A 11 -9.42 -19.21 -20.35
C GLY A 11 -9.60 -18.65 -18.94
N GLU A 12 -8.60 -18.81 -18.08
CA GLU A 12 -8.43 -17.86 -16.98
C GLU A 12 -8.30 -16.48 -17.65
N ASN A 13 -9.15 -15.51 -17.26
CA ASN A 13 -9.14 -14.15 -17.81
C ASN A 13 -7.71 -13.59 -17.84
N GLU A 14 -7.05 -13.58 -19.01
CA GLU A 14 -5.79 -12.87 -19.17
C GLU A 14 -6.05 -11.40 -18.90
N GLU A 15 -5.38 -10.87 -17.88
CA GLU A 15 -5.50 -9.47 -17.52
C GLU A 15 -4.99 -8.60 -18.68
N LEU A 16 -5.78 -7.59 -19.06
CA LEU A 16 -5.40 -6.70 -20.15
C LEU A 16 -4.23 -5.80 -19.73
N TYR A 17 -3.29 -5.57 -20.64
CA TYR A 17 -2.16 -4.67 -20.42
C TYR A 17 -1.91 -3.70 -21.58
N MET A 18 -1.27 -2.59 -21.24
CA MET A 18 -0.71 -1.60 -22.16
C MET A 18 0.74 -1.36 -21.81
N LYS A 19 1.65 -1.65 -22.73
CA LYS A 19 3.08 -1.37 -22.59
C LYS A 19 3.47 -0.22 -23.50
N GLY A 20 4.19 0.76 -22.96
CA GLY A 20 4.60 1.91 -23.76
C GLY A 20 5.52 2.90 -23.07
N LEU A 21 6.10 3.81 -23.88
CA LEU A 21 6.93 4.91 -23.40
C LEU A 21 6.07 6.08 -22.95
N VAL A 22 6.35 6.64 -21.78
CA VAL A 22 5.65 7.84 -21.30
C VAL A 22 6.06 9.03 -22.17
N MET A 23 5.09 9.59 -22.91
CA MET A 23 5.31 10.76 -23.76
C MET A 23 5.16 12.05 -22.96
N SER A 24 4.11 12.13 -22.14
CA SER A 24 3.85 13.29 -21.29
C SER A 24 2.87 12.96 -20.18
N THR A 25 2.98 13.69 -19.07
CA THR A 25 1.97 13.69 -18.01
C THR A 25 0.98 14.82 -18.24
N ILE A 26 -0.28 14.48 -18.54
CA ILE A 26 -1.37 15.44 -18.80
C ILE A 26 -1.87 16.04 -17.48
N PHE A 27 -2.00 15.20 -16.45
CA PHE A 27 -2.44 15.60 -15.12
C PHE A 27 -1.84 14.68 -14.05
N HIS A 28 -1.47 15.27 -12.91
CA HIS A 28 -1.07 14.53 -11.72
C HIS A 28 -1.54 15.27 -10.47
N ASN A 29 -2.20 14.55 -9.57
CA ASN A 29 -2.54 15.05 -8.24
C ASN A 29 -1.60 14.40 -7.22
N SER A 30 -0.76 15.18 -6.54
CA SER A 30 0.20 14.66 -5.56
C SER A 30 -0.42 14.16 -4.25
N GLU A 31 -1.65 14.60 -3.92
CA GLU A 31 -2.33 14.21 -2.67
C GLU A 31 -2.94 12.81 -2.77
N ASN A 32 -3.62 12.50 -3.89
CA ASN A 32 -4.26 11.19 -4.08
C ASN A 32 -3.59 10.32 -5.15
N LEU A 33 -2.54 10.83 -5.80
CA LEU A 33 -1.77 10.19 -6.87
C LEU A 33 -2.59 9.78 -8.09
N PHE A 34 -3.75 10.41 -8.30
CA PHE A 34 -4.48 10.28 -9.55
C PHE A 34 -3.67 10.91 -10.69
N SER A 35 -3.44 10.12 -11.73
CA SER A 35 -2.56 10.46 -12.84
C SER A 35 -3.25 10.19 -14.17
N VAL A 36 -3.00 11.08 -15.12
CA VAL A 36 -3.41 10.96 -16.52
C VAL A 36 -2.15 11.17 -17.36
N VAL A 37 -1.70 10.13 -18.03
CA VAL A 37 -0.47 10.13 -18.82
C VAL A 37 -0.77 9.70 -20.25
N ARG A 38 -0.04 10.26 -21.21
CA ARG A 38 -0.05 9.77 -22.58
C ARG A 38 1.17 8.89 -22.81
N ILE A 39 0.95 7.70 -23.34
CA ILE A 39 2.03 6.78 -23.67
C ILE A 39 2.04 6.47 -25.16
N GLN A 40 3.24 6.26 -25.71
CA GLN A 40 3.43 5.65 -27.01
C GLN A 40 3.36 4.14 -26.84
N VAL A 41 2.35 3.50 -27.42
CA VAL A 41 2.11 2.06 -27.31
C VAL A 41 3.22 1.31 -28.05
N GLN A 42 3.84 0.37 -27.34
CA GLN A 42 4.85 -0.54 -27.88
C GLN A 42 4.32 -1.96 -28.01
N ASP A 43 3.45 -2.38 -27.10
CA ASP A 43 2.87 -3.73 -27.07
C ASP A 43 1.59 -3.76 -26.21
N THR A 44 0.63 -4.61 -26.57
CA THR A 44 -0.65 -4.75 -25.86
C THR A 44 -1.37 -6.04 -26.28
N ASN A 45 -2.09 -6.67 -25.35
CA ASN A 45 -3.03 -7.77 -25.64
C ASN A 45 -4.49 -7.30 -25.82
N THR A 46 -4.70 -5.99 -25.99
CA THR A 46 -6.04 -5.41 -26.17
C THR A 46 -6.41 -5.27 -27.65
N THR A 47 -7.62 -4.78 -27.92
CA THR A 47 -8.09 -4.47 -29.29
C THR A 47 -7.59 -3.12 -29.82
N TRP A 48 -6.65 -2.46 -29.13
CA TRP A 48 -6.15 -1.13 -29.50
C TRP A 48 -5.09 -1.21 -30.59
N ASP A 49 -5.23 -0.40 -31.64
CA ASP A 49 -4.35 -0.40 -32.82
C ASP A 49 -3.65 0.94 -33.09
N GLU A 50 -3.95 2.00 -32.33
CA GLU A 50 -3.29 3.29 -32.47
C GLU A 50 -1.90 3.33 -31.80
N LYS A 51 -1.07 4.29 -32.23
CA LYS A 51 0.33 4.42 -31.78
C LYS A 51 0.48 5.00 -30.38
N ASP A 52 -0.53 5.69 -29.87
CA ASP A 52 -0.52 6.27 -28.54
C ASP A 52 -1.87 6.08 -27.86
N ILE A 53 -1.90 6.15 -26.53
CA ILE A 53 -3.12 6.06 -25.74
C ILE A 53 -2.98 6.88 -24.45
N VAL A 54 -4.11 7.37 -23.94
CA VAL A 54 -4.19 7.96 -22.60
C VAL A 54 -4.41 6.88 -21.56
N VAL A 55 -3.54 6.82 -20.57
CA VAL A 55 -3.65 5.94 -19.41
C VAL A 55 -4.07 6.77 -18.20
N THR A 56 -5.07 6.29 -17.46
CA THR A 56 -5.55 6.88 -16.22
C THR A 56 -5.40 5.89 -15.08
N GLY A 57 -5.09 6.35 -13.87
CA GLY A 57 -4.97 5.47 -12.72
C GLY A 57 -4.41 6.18 -11.49
N PHE A 58 -4.01 5.39 -10.50
CA PHE A 58 -3.37 5.88 -9.28
C PHE A 58 -1.91 5.43 -9.25
N PHE A 59 -0.99 6.35 -9.52
CA PHE A 59 0.44 6.10 -9.56
C PHE A 59 1.23 7.40 -9.38
N PRO A 60 2.45 7.35 -8.83
CA PRO A 60 3.34 8.52 -8.73
C PRO A 60 3.61 9.12 -10.11
N ALA A 61 4.18 10.33 -10.12
CA ALA A 61 4.65 10.95 -11.33
C ALA A 61 5.62 10.00 -12.05
N LEU A 62 5.29 9.64 -13.30
CA LEU A 62 6.11 8.77 -14.12
C LEU A 62 7.16 9.60 -14.85
N HIS A 63 8.32 9.01 -15.09
CA HIS A 63 9.38 9.66 -15.85
C HIS A 63 9.10 9.56 -17.35
N GLU A 64 9.21 10.69 -18.05
CA GLU A 64 9.10 10.73 -19.51
C GLU A 64 10.22 9.91 -20.17
N GLN A 65 9.92 9.37 -21.35
CA GLN A 65 10.80 8.50 -22.16
C GLN A 65 11.19 7.16 -21.50
N GLU A 66 10.60 6.83 -20.35
CA GLU A 66 10.72 5.50 -19.76
C GLU A 66 9.52 4.63 -20.14
N ALA A 67 9.77 3.32 -20.27
CA ALA A 67 8.75 2.34 -20.59
C ALA A 67 8.09 1.81 -19.31
N TYR A 68 6.77 1.69 -19.35
CA TYR A 68 5.96 1.11 -18.28
C TYR A 68 4.96 0.13 -18.87
N ILE A 69 4.59 -0.87 -18.07
CA ILE A 69 3.49 -1.80 -18.35
C ILE A 69 2.37 -1.48 -17.37
N PHE A 70 1.20 -1.17 -17.90
CA PHE A 70 -0.02 -0.90 -17.15
C PHE A 70 -0.97 -2.07 -17.31
N HIS A 71 -1.57 -2.52 -16.22
CA HIS A 71 -2.60 -3.55 -16.27
C HIS A 71 -3.93 -3.00 -15.78
N GLY A 72 -5.02 -3.42 -16.39
CA GLY A 72 -6.35 -2.90 -16.10
C GLY A 72 -7.33 -3.12 -17.23
N LYS A 73 -8.02 -2.08 -17.69
CA LYS A 73 -9.08 -2.20 -18.69
C LYS A 73 -9.20 -1.00 -19.62
N LEU A 74 -9.58 -1.25 -20.87
CA LEU A 74 -10.05 -0.21 -21.80
C LEU A 74 -11.39 0.36 -21.32
N MET A 75 -11.53 1.68 -21.39
CA MET A 75 -12.72 2.42 -21.02
C MET A 75 -13.02 3.51 -22.04
N ASP A 76 -14.28 3.64 -22.44
CA ASP A 76 -14.74 4.74 -23.28
C ASP A 76 -15.07 5.99 -22.45
N HIS A 77 -14.42 7.12 -22.74
CA HIS A 77 -14.72 8.40 -22.15
C HIS A 77 -15.50 9.30 -23.13
N ALA A 78 -16.69 9.72 -22.74
CA ALA A 78 -17.64 10.45 -23.59
C ALA A 78 -17.07 11.71 -24.30
N LYS A 79 -16.06 12.35 -23.71
CA LYS A 79 -15.40 13.56 -24.25
C LYS A 79 -14.01 13.32 -24.86
N PHE A 80 -13.31 12.25 -24.46
CA PHE A 80 -11.88 12.08 -24.73
C PHE A 80 -11.55 10.80 -25.52
N GLY A 81 -12.57 10.03 -25.90
CA GLY A 81 -12.38 8.75 -26.59
C GLY A 81 -11.97 7.64 -25.63
N GLN A 82 -11.45 6.54 -26.18
CA GLN A 82 -10.97 5.42 -25.39
C GLN A 82 -9.72 5.77 -24.60
N GLN A 83 -9.69 5.28 -23.37
CA GLN A 83 -8.59 5.42 -22.43
C GLN A 83 -8.32 4.06 -21.79
N PHE A 84 -7.09 3.83 -21.34
CA PHE A 84 -6.78 2.67 -20.53
C PHE A 84 -6.85 3.06 -19.06
N LYS A 85 -7.74 2.44 -18.28
CA LYS A 85 -7.78 2.58 -16.83
C LYS A 85 -6.87 1.52 -16.22
N ALA A 86 -5.72 1.96 -15.70
CA ALA A 86 -4.76 1.12 -15.01
C ALA A 86 -5.15 0.92 -13.54
N ASP A 87 -5.16 -0.33 -13.11
CA ASP A 87 -5.34 -0.74 -11.71
C ASP A 87 -3.97 -1.01 -11.05
N ARG A 88 -3.00 -1.52 -11.82
CA ARG A 88 -1.60 -1.69 -11.42
C ARG A 88 -0.66 -1.32 -12.55
N PHE A 89 0.58 -1.03 -12.21
CA PHE A 89 1.60 -0.64 -13.18
C PHE A 89 2.97 -1.09 -12.69
N LYS A 90 3.89 -1.24 -13.64
CA LYS A 90 5.29 -1.48 -13.36
C LYS A 90 6.19 -0.79 -14.35
N LYS A 91 7.38 -0.43 -13.90
CA LYS A 91 8.43 0.05 -14.79
C LYS A 91 8.97 -1.13 -15.58
N GLU A 92 9.07 -0.98 -16.89
CA GLU A 92 9.70 -1.99 -17.75
C GLU A 92 11.18 -2.10 -17.38
N MET A 93 11.59 -3.30 -16.96
CA MET A 93 13.00 -3.57 -16.73
C MET A 93 13.70 -4.02 -18.01
N PRO A 94 14.98 -3.64 -18.19
CA PRO A 94 15.75 -4.16 -19.31
C PRO A 94 15.88 -5.67 -19.21
N GLN A 95 15.56 -6.39 -20.29
CA GLN A 95 15.61 -7.85 -20.35
C GLN A 95 16.90 -8.38 -20.98
N THR A 96 17.84 -7.51 -21.34
CA THR A 96 19.14 -7.89 -21.92
C THR A 96 20.25 -7.59 -20.94
N LYS A 97 21.30 -8.42 -20.92
CA LYS A 97 22.51 -8.15 -20.11
C LYS A 97 23.03 -6.72 -20.27
N GLN A 98 23.11 -6.23 -21.51
CA GLN A 98 23.57 -4.87 -21.80
C GLN A 98 22.63 -3.81 -21.20
N GLY A 99 21.32 -4.01 -21.34
CA GLY A 99 20.33 -3.11 -20.75
C GLY A 99 20.40 -3.09 -19.23
N VAL A 100 20.56 -4.24 -18.59
CA VAL A 100 20.67 -4.35 -17.12
C VAL A 100 21.94 -3.64 -16.65
N VAL A 101 23.08 -3.83 -17.34
CA VAL A 101 24.31 -3.11 -17.04
C VAL A 101 24.10 -1.60 -17.15
N GLN A 102 23.47 -1.13 -18.22
CA GLN A 102 23.21 0.29 -18.43
C GLN A 102 22.32 0.87 -17.33
N TYR A 103 21.24 0.17 -16.99
CA TYR A 103 20.33 0.55 -15.92
C TYR A 103 21.03 0.66 -14.56
N LEU A 104 21.74 -0.40 -14.14
CA LEU A 104 22.46 -0.42 -12.86
C LEU A 104 23.59 0.61 -12.82
N SER A 105 24.17 0.99 -13.96
CA SER A 105 25.21 2.02 -14.04
C SER A 105 24.70 3.45 -14.23
N GLY A 106 23.38 3.63 -14.27
CA GLY A 106 22.73 4.92 -14.47
C GLY A 106 22.80 5.84 -13.26
N GLU A 107 22.33 7.08 -13.44
CA GLU A 107 22.36 8.11 -12.39
C GLU A 107 21.55 7.75 -11.14
N LEU A 108 20.61 6.81 -11.29
CA LEU A 108 19.78 6.26 -10.23
C LEU A 108 20.60 5.55 -9.13
N PHE A 109 21.73 4.93 -9.50
CA PHE A 109 22.52 4.08 -8.60
C PHE A 109 23.88 4.71 -8.28
N LYS A 110 23.87 5.62 -7.31
CA LYS A 110 25.10 6.32 -6.88
C LYS A 110 26.14 5.32 -6.38
N GLY A 111 27.32 5.35 -7.00
CA GLY A 111 28.44 4.47 -6.65
C GLY A 111 28.50 3.17 -7.47
N ILE A 112 27.53 2.90 -8.35
CA ILE A 112 27.59 1.75 -9.27
C ILE A 112 28.04 2.27 -10.64
N GLY A 113 29.34 2.18 -10.90
CA GLY A 113 29.87 2.41 -12.25
C GLY A 113 29.64 1.22 -13.18
N LYS A 114 29.83 1.42 -14.50
CA LYS A 114 29.68 0.39 -15.54
C LYS A 114 30.38 -0.94 -15.19
N LYS A 115 31.63 -0.90 -14.71
CA LYS A 115 32.37 -2.12 -14.30
C LYS A 115 31.78 -2.83 -13.09
N THR A 116 31.11 -2.12 -12.19
CA THR A 116 30.41 -2.73 -11.05
C THR A 116 29.12 -3.38 -11.52
N ALA A 117 28.35 -2.68 -12.35
CA ALA A 117 27.15 -3.23 -12.98
C ALA A 117 27.45 -4.49 -13.82
N GLU A 118 28.51 -4.46 -14.64
CA GLU A 118 28.98 -5.64 -15.41
C GLU A 118 29.24 -6.83 -14.48
N ARG A 119 29.96 -6.63 -13.37
CA ARG A 119 30.22 -7.71 -12.40
C ARG A 119 28.96 -8.29 -11.77
N VAL A 120 28.00 -7.43 -11.42
CA VAL A 120 26.70 -7.86 -10.88
C VAL A 120 25.99 -8.75 -11.91
N VAL A 121 25.89 -8.30 -13.16
CA VAL A 121 25.21 -9.02 -14.25
C VAL A 121 25.97 -10.28 -14.67
N ASP A 122 27.31 -10.27 -14.65
CA ASP A 122 28.13 -11.45 -14.96
C ASP A 122 27.95 -12.55 -13.90
N THR A 123 27.75 -12.16 -12.64
CA THR A 123 27.56 -13.10 -11.53
C THR A 123 26.11 -13.60 -11.45
N LEU A 124 25.12 -12.71 -11.62
CA LEU A 124 23.72 -13.00 -11.35
C LEU A 124 22.88 -13.24 -12.61
N GLY A 125 23.42 -12.97 -13.80
CA GLY A 125 22.75 -13.13 -15.08
C GLY A 125 21.93 -11.91 -15.50
N GLU A 126 21.14 -12.07 -16.57
CA GLU A 126 20.24 -11.03 -17.08
C GLU A 126 19.08 -10.72 -16.11
N ASP A 127 18.66 -11.69 -15.31
CA ASP A 127 17.65 -11.51 -14.26
C ASP A 127 18.21 -10.95 -12.94
N ALA A 128 19.40 -10.32 -12.96
CA ALA A 128 20.08 -9.87 -11.75
C ALA A 128 19.18 -9.03 -10.84
N ILE A 129 18.42 -8.09 -11.40
CA ILE A 129 17.53 -7.19 -10.65
C ILE A 129 16.48 -7.99 -9.87
N SER A 130 15.71 -8.83 -10.55
CA SER A 130 14.65 -9.64 -9.93
C SER A 130 15.20 -10.58 -8.86
N ARG A 131 16.38 -11.17 -9.12
CA ARG A 131 17.04 -12.06 -8.16
C ARG A 131 17.52 -11.31 -6.91
N ILE A 132 18.08 -10.11 -7.05
CA ILE A 132 18.52 -9.29 -5.90
C ILE A 132 17.33 -8.89 -5.02
N LEU A 133 16.19 -8.54 -5.63
CA LEU A 133 14.99 -8.17 -4.89
C LEU A 133 14.38 -9.36 -4.12
N ALA A 134 14.39 -10.54 -4.73
CA ALA A 134 13.88 -11.77 -4.10
C ALA A 134 14.81 -12.31 -3.01
N ASP A 135 16.12 -12.28 -3.26
CA ASP A 135 17.14 -12.73 -2.30
C ASP A 135 18.32 -11.74 -2.27
N PRO A 136 18.28 -10.76 -1.35
CA PRO A 136 19.36 -9.78 -1.19
C PRO A 136 20.71 -10.39 -0.82
N SER A 137 20.75 -11.61 -0.26
CA SER A 137 22.00 -12.27 0.14
C SER A 137 22.89 -12.59 -1.07
N LEU A 138 22.30 -12.69 -2.27
CA LEU A 138 23.02 -12.89 -3.53
C LEU A 138 24.04 -11.79 -3.82
N LEU A 139 23.84 -10.56 -3.32
CA LEU A 139 24.80 -9.47 -3.48
C LEU A 139 26.16 -9.79 -2.84
N GLN A 140 26.20 -10.63 -1.81
CA GLN A 140 27.44 -11.06 -1.15
C GLN A 140 28.28 -11.99 -2.05
N THR A 141 27.65 -12.63 -3.04
CA THR A 141 28.36 -13.49 -4.01
C THR A 141 29.07 -12.69 -5.11
N VAL A 142 28.74 -11.39 -5.25
CA VAL A 142 29.31 -10.52 -6.29
C VAL A 142 30.75 -10.13 -5.95
N PRO A 143 31.74 -10.44 -6.80
CA PRO A 143 33.14 -10.16 -6.49
C PRO A 143 33.43 -8.66 -6.39
N ARG A 144 34.12 -8.27 -5.30
CA ARG A 144 34.59 -6.88 -5.08
C ARG A 144 33.44 -5.86 -5.11
N LEU A 145 32.30 -6.22 -4.52
CA LEU A 145 31.19 -5.32 -4.23
C LEU A 145 31.22 -4.99 -2.72
N PRO A 146 31.59 -3.76 -2.32
CA PRO A 146 31.59 -3.37 -0.91
C PRO A 146 30.18 -3.43 -0.31
N LEU A 147 30.07 -3.78 0.98
CA LEU A 147 28.78 -3.91 1.67
C LEU A 147 27.93 -2.65 1.56
N ALA A 148 28.50 -1.47 1.82
CA ALA A 148 27.80 -0.19 1.72
C ALA A 148 27.26 0.09 0.29
N THR A 149 27.96 -0.36 -0.75
CA THR A 149 27.50 -0.22 -2.14
C THR A 149 26.40 -1.23 -2.46
N ALA A 150 26.49 -2.45 -1.92
CA ALA A 150 25.43 -3.45 -2.04
C ALA A 150 24.14 -3.00 -1.34
N GLU A 151 24.24 -2.42 -0.16
CA GLU A 151 23.11 -1.87 0.60
C GLU A 151 22.45 -0.71 -0.15
N SER A 152 23.24 0.27 -0.62
CA SER A 152 22.76 1.39 -1.45
C SER A 152 22.07 0.93 -2.73
N LEU A 153 22.63 -0.11 -3.39
CA LEU A 153 22.04 -0.72 -4.58
C LEU A 153 20.68 -1.34 -4.24
N LEU A 154 20.61 -2.14 -3.17
CA LEU A 154 19.38 -2.79 -2.75
C LEU A 154 18.31 -1.79 -2.37
N GLU A 155 18.67 -0.74 -1.63
CA GLU A 155 17.76 0.35 -1.24
C GLU A 155 17.20 1.04 -2.49
N SER A 156 18.07 1.45 -3.42
CA SER A 156 17.66 2.07 -4.69
C SER A 156 16.77 1.13 -5.52
N LEU A 157 17.09 -0.17 -5.58
CA LEU A 157 16.26 -1.15 -6.28
C LEU A 157 14.89 -1.31 -5.61
N ARG A 158 14.84 -1.40 -4.28
CA ARG A 158 13.58 -1.48 -3.53
C ARG A 158 12.75 -0.21 -3.70
N GLU A 159 13.36 0.96 -3.65
CA GLU A 159 12.65 2.23 -3.93
C GLU A 159 11.99 2.23 -5.30
N ASN A 160 12.70 1.73 -6.32
CA ASN A 160 12.24 1.75 -7.71
C ASN A 160 11.36 0.54 -8.12
N GLN A 161 11.32 -0.53 -7.34
CA GLN A 161 10.59 -1.77 -7.68
C GLN A 161 9.64 -2.27 -6.61
N GLY A 162 9.89 -1.94 -5.34
CA GLY A 162 9.04 -2.36 -4.22
C GLY A 162 7.63 -1.79 -4.32
N LEU A 163 7.43 -0.67 -5.03
CA LEU A 163 6.10 -0.15 -5.30
C LEU A 163 5.21 -1.16 -6.02
N GLU A 164 5.69 -1.83 -7.07
CA GLU A 164 4.89 -2.83 -7.81
C GLU A 164 4.50 -3.98 -6.87
N HIS A 165 5.47 -4.56 -6.17
CA HIS A 165 5.23 -5.68 -5.27
C HIS A 165 4.25 -5.33 -4.15
N ILE A 166 4.36 -4.13 -3.59
CA ILE A 166 3.43 -3.61 -2.59
C ILE A 166 2.04 -3.43 -3.20
N MET A 167 1.92 -2.88 -4.41
CA MET A 167 0.62 -2.71 -5.07
C MET A 167 -0.08 -4.05 -5.33
N VAL A 168 0.67 -5.07 -5.77
CA VAL A 168 0.14 -6.43 -5.97
C VAL A 168 -0.34 -7.02 -4.65
N SER A 169 0.50 -6.99 -3.61
CA SER A 169 0.15 -7.53 -2.28
C SER A 169 -1.06 -6.82 -1.67
N LEU A 170 -1.13 -5.49 -1.80
CA LEU A 170 -2.29 -4.72 -1.32
C LEU A 170 -3.57 -5.04 -2.10
N ASN A 171 -3.46 -5.31 -3.40
CA ASN A 171 -4.59 -5.76 -4.20
C ASN A 171 -5.09 -7.14 -3.75
N GLU A 172 -4.18 -8.08 -3.49
CA GLU A 172 -4.49 -9.41 -2.92
C GLU A 172 -5.17 -9.30 -1.55
N TYR A 173 -4.78 -8.31 -0.74
CA TYR A 173 -5.45 -7.97 0.52
C TYR A 173 -6.83 -7.34 0.35
N GLY A 174 -7.22 -6.95 -0.87
CA GLY A 174 -8.53 -6.39 -1.20
C GLY A 174 -8.58 -4.86 -1.19
N PHE A 175 -7.42 -4.18 -1.18
CA PHE A 175 -7.35 -2.73 -1.35
C PHE A 175 -7.36 -2.38 -2.83
N GLY A 176 -8.28 -1.49 -3.20
CA GLY A 176 -8.32 -0.91 -4.54
C GLY A 176 -7.15 0.07 -4.77
N PRO A 177 -6.82 0.39 -6.03
CA PRO A 177 -5.60 1.14 -6.39
C PRO A 177 -5.42 2.46 -5.63
N GLN A 178 -6.51 3.20 -5.42
CA GLN A 178 -6.48 4.47 -4.69
C GLN A 178 -6.09 4.30 -3.21
N LEU A 179 -6.66 3.30 -2.52
CA LEU A 179 -6.31 3.04 -1.13
C LEU A 179 -4.92 2.46 -1.02
N SER A 180 -4.56 1.53 -1.92
CA SER A 180 -3.22 0.95 -1.96
C SER A 180 -2.14 2.03 -2.04
N MET A 181 -2.39 3.04 -2.88
CA MET A 181 -1.46 4.15 -3.05
C MET A 181 -1.34 5.04 -1.81
N LYS A 182 -2.44 5.29 -1.08
CA LYS A 182 -2.40 5.99 0.20
C LYS A 182 -1.64 5.21 1.27
N ILE A 183 -1.83 3.89 1.33
CA ILE A 183 -1.09 3.01 2.24
C ILE A 183 0.41 3.06 1.92
N PHE A 184 0.77 2.99 0.64
CA PHE A 184 2.16 3.12 0.20
C PHE A 184 2.74 4.50 0.53
N GLN A 185 1.96 5.57 0.41
CA GLN A 185 2.43 6.91 0.80
C GLN A 185 2.77 7.00 2.30
N ALA A 186 2.01 6.31 3.16
CA ALA A 186 2.22 6.31 4.61
C ALA A 186 3.48 5.54 5.02
N TYR A 187 3.71 4.34 4.47
CA TYR A 187 4.77 3.44 4.96
C TYR A 187 5.89 3.13 3.96
N LYS A 188 5.72 3.47 2.68
CA LYS A 188 6.71 3.21 1.62
C LYS A 188 7.11 1.73 1.60
N GLN A 189 8.40 1.43 1.63
CA GLN A 189 8.91 0.06 1.56
C GLN A 189 8.56 -0.78 2.81
N GLU A 190 8.22 -0.14 3.92
CA GLU A 190 7.82 -0.81 5.15
C GLU A 190 6.35 -1.23 5.15
N THR A 191 5.58 -0.96 4.07
CA THR A 191 4.15 -1.28 4.02
C THR A 191 3.87 -2.72 4.39
N LEU A 192 4.53 -3.70 3.78
CA LEU A 192 4.24 -5.12 4.06
C LEU A 192 4.60 -5.50 5.49
N ASN A 193 5.77 -5.08 5.97
CA ASN A 193 6.22 -5.32 7.35
C ASN A 193 5.24 -4.76 8.38
N VAL A 194 4.74 -3.54 8.16
CA VAL A 194 3.77 -2.91 9.05
C VAL A 194 2.44 -3.66 9.04
N LEU A 195 1.97 -4.06 7.86
CA LEU A 195 0.70 -4.79 7.74
C LEU A 195 0.76 -6.19 8.34
N GLU A 196 1.85 -6.92 8.14
CA GLU A 196 2.06 -8.25 8.73
C GLU A 196 2.20 -8.17 10.25
N GLY A 197 2.83 -7.11 10.78
CA GLY A 197 2.99 -6.93 12.22
C GLY A 197 1.74 -6.42 12.94
N ASN A 198 1.11 -5.36 12.43
CA ASN A 198 -0.13 -4.80 12.98
C ASN A 198 -0.93 -4.03 11.91
N PRO A 199 -1.89 -4.70 11.22
CA PRO A 199 -2.67 -4.07 10.16
C PRO A 199 -3.66 -3.02 10.67
N TYR A 200 -3.94 -2.99 11.98
CA TYR A 200 -4.87 -2.02 12.56
C TYR A 200 -4.31 -0.59 12.61
N LYS A 201 -2.99 -0.41 12.45
CA LYS A 201 -2.37 0.91 12.28
C LYS A 201 -2.92 1.68 11.09
N LEU A 202 -3.44 0.97 10.08
CA LEU A 202 -4.09 1.58 8.92
C LEU A 202 -5.24 2.55 9.29
N ILE A 203 -5.92 2.30 10.40
CA ILE A 203 -7.06 3.12 10.83
C ILE A 203 -6.61 4.54 11.20
N GLU A 204 -5.49 4.64 11.93
CA GLU A 204 -4.90 5.91 12.38
C GLU A 204 -4.14 6.59 11.23
N ASP A 205 -3.31 5.83 10.51
CA ASP A 205 -2.32 6.38 9.59
C ASP A 205 -2.88 6.67 8.17
N VAL A 206 -3.99 6.04 7.78
CA VAL A 206 -4.49 6.09 6.38
C VAL A 206 -5.95 6.53 6.28
N LYS A 207 -6.15 7.79 5.88
CA LYS A 207 -7.47 8.37 5.66
C LYS A 207 -8.31 7.58 4.64
N GLY A 208 -9.47 7.12 5.10
CA GLY A 208 -10.44 6.36 4.31
C GLY A 208 -10.40 4.86 4.58
N ILE A 209 -9.55 4.39 5.51
CA ILE A 209 -9.58 3.03 6.02
C ILE A 209 -10.22 3.06 7.42
N GLY A 210 -11.39 2.42 7.53
CA GLY A 210 -12.07 2.24 8.82
C GLY A 210 -11.79 0.86 9.43
N PHE A 211 -12.28 0.65 10.65
CA PHE A 211 -12.08 -0.59 11.41
C PHE A 211 -12.42 -1.85 10.59
N ASN A 212 -13.59 -1.91 9.96
CA ASN A 212 -14.03 -3.11 9.22
C ASN A 212 -13.03 -3.57 8.15
N ARG A 213 -12.40 -2.62 7.43
CA ARG A 213 -11.41 -2.94 6.39
C ARG A 213 -10.10 -3.44 7.00
N ALA A 214 -9.65 -2.80 8.07
CA ALA A 214 -8.46 -3.24 8.80
C ALA A 214 -8.68 -4.60 9.48
N ASP A 215 -9.89 -4.86 10.01
CA ASP A 215 -10.25 -6.11 10.67
C ASP A 215 -10.42 -7.27 9.68
N GLU A 216 -10.88 -7.00 8.45
CA GLU A 216 -10.86 -8.00 7.38
C GLU A 216 -9.42 -8.46 7.08
N LEU A 217 -8.48 -7.52 6.97
CA LEU A 217 -7.06 -7.84 6.79
C LEU A 217 -6.48 -8.55 8.02
N GLY A 218 -6.76 -8.03 9.22
CA GLY A 218 -6.32 -8.61 10.50
C GLY A 218 -6.69 -10.08 10.61
N ARG A 219 -7.92 -10.45 10.25
CA ARG A 219 -8.36 -11.85 10.23
C ARG A 219 -7.58 -12.71 9.22
N LYS A 220 -7.35 -12.20 8.00
CA LYS A 220 -6.54 -12.91 6.98
C LYS A 220 -5.11 -13.16 7.47
N LEU A 221 -4.56 -12.26 8.28
CA LEU A 221 -3.23 -12.34 8.87
C LEU A 221 -3.19 -13.04 10.25
N GLY A 222 -4.33 -13.57 10.74
CA GLY A 222 -4.39 -14.31 12.01
C GLY A 222 -4.53 -13.45 13.28
N LEU A 223 -4.78 -12.14 13.14
CA LEU A 223 -5.02 -11.21 14.25
C LEU A 223 -6.52 -11.03 14.60
N GLY A 224 -7.35 -12.05 14.32
CA GLY A 224 -8.79 -12.05 14.61
C GLY A 224 -9.14 -12.32 16.08
N GLY A 225 -10.45 -12.43 16.37
CA GLY A 225 -10.98 -12.84 17.67
C GLY A 225 -10.55 -11.91 18.81
N ASN A 226 -9.89 -12.46 19.83
CA ASN A 226 -9.49 -11.73 21.05
C ASN A 226 -8.06 -11.15 20.97
N HIS A 227 -7.49 -11.03 19.78
CA HIS A 227 -6.13 -10.51 19.63
C HIS A 227 -6.01 -9.08 20.20
N HIS A 228 -4.99 -8.81 21.01
CA HIS A 228 -4.84 -7.54 21.74
C HIS A 228 -4.86 -6.32 20.79
N ALA A 229 -4.14 -6.39 19.66
CA ALA A 229 -4.10 -5.31 18.67
C ALA A 229 -5.48 -4.98 18.09
N ARG A 230 -6.32 -6.01 17.86
CA ARG A 230 -7.69 -5.86 17.35
C ARG A 230 -8.58 -5.13 18.37
N LEU A 231 -8.52 -5.57 19.63
CA LEU A 231 -9.32 -4.99 20.71
C LEU A 231 -8.92 -3.54 20.98
N GLN A 232 -7.62 -3.26 21.06
CA GLN A 232 -7.10 -1.90 21.25
C GLN A 232 -7.52 -0.97 20.09
N ALA A 233 -7.39 -1.44 18.86
CA ALA A 233 -7.79 -0.68 17.69
C ALA A 233 -9.30 -0.38 17.67
N ALA A 234 -10.14 -1.33 18.11
CA ALA A 234 -11.59 -1.12 18.20
C ALA A 234 -11.94 -0.06 19.25
N ILE A 235 -11.26 -0.06 20.41
CA ILE A 235 -11.43 0.95 21.46
C ILE A 235 -11.09 2.35 20.93
N LEU A 236 -9.90 2.50 20.34
CA LEU A 236 -9.44 3.78 19.80
C LEU A 236 -10.35 4.26 18.67
N TYR A 237 -10.71 3.36 17.74
CA TYR A 237 -11.62 3.67 16.65
C TYR A 237 -12.98 4.16 17.14
N MET A 238 -13.60 3.46 18.10
CA MET A 238 -14.92 3.84 18.61
C MET A 238 -14.89 5.21 19.28
N LEU A 239 -13.85 5.46 20.09
CA LEU A 239 -13.68 6.73 20.78
C LEU A 239 -13.49 7.90 19.79
N GLU A 240 -12.67 7.71 18.77
CA GLU A 240 -12.49 8.71 17.70
C GLU A 240 -13.75 8.94 16.88
N GLN A 241 -14.48 7.87 16.53
CA GLN A 241 -15.73 8.00 15.76
C GLN A 241 -16.77 8.81 16.52
N GLU A 242 -16.93 8.57 17.82
CA GLU A 242 -17.87 9.32 18.67
C GLU A 242 -17.51 10.80 18.76
N SER A 243 -16.23 11.12 18.91
CA SER A 243 -15.77 12.51 18.88
C SER A 243 -15.99 13.18 17.53
N LEU A 244 -15.69 12.49 16.41
CA LEU A 244 -15.79 13.06 15.07
C LEU A 244 -17.24 13.20 14.58
N GLN A 245 -18.13 12.27 14.93
CA GLN A 245 -19.50 12.23 14.41
C GLN A 245 -20.50 12.94 15.33
N GLN A 246 -20.39 12.75 16.65
CA GLN A 246 -21.34 13.31 17.63
C GLN A 246 -20.82 14.59 18.30
N GLY A 247 -19.52 14.89 18.17
CA GLY A 247 -18.88 16.03 18.83
C GLY A 247 -18.64 15.80 20.33
N ASN A 248 -18.70 14.55 20.78
CA ASN A 248 -18.47 14.17 22.16
C ASN A 248 -16.98 14.30 22.53
N VAL A 249 -16.68 14.96 23.65
CA VAL A 249 -15.29 15.13 24.14
C VAL A 249 -14.79 13.85 24.83
N PHE A 250 -15.71 13.10 25.43
CA PHE A 250 -15.46 11.83 26.11
C PHE A 250 -16.60 10.85 25.86
N MET A 251 -16.35 9.59 26.22
CA MET A 251 -17.39 8.57 26.39
C MET A 251 -17.38 8.03 27.80
N GLU A 252 -18.55 7.66 28.32
CA GLU A 252 -18.63 6.86 29.54
C GLU A 252 -18.10 5.45 29.28
N ARG A 253 -17.27 4.94 30.20
CA ARG A 253 -16.53 3.68 30.05
C ARG A 253 -17.45 2.51 29.69
N GLU A 254 -18.57 2.36 30.39
CA GLU A 254 -19.51 1.26 30.16
C GLU A 254 -20.10 1.31 28.73
N VAL A 255 -20.48 2.52 28.28
CA VAL A 255 -21.01 2.76 26.93
C VAL A 255 -19.95 2.45 25.88
N LEU A 256 -18.71 2.90 26.09
CA LEU A 256 -17.59 2.61 25.19
C LEU A 256 -17.36 1.10 25.06
N LEU A 257 -17.27 0.38 26.17
CA LEU A 257 -17.01 -1.07 26.16
C LEU A 257 -18.15 -1.86 25.50
N GLU A 258 -19.41 -1.45 25.70
CA GLU A 258 -20.57 -2.05 25.03
C GLU A 258 -20.52 -1.81 23.51
N SER A 259 -20.31 -0.56 23.07
CA SER A 259 -20.20 -0.22 21.65
C SER A 259 -19.04 -0.95 20.97
N VAL A 260 -17.89 -1.07 21.64
CA VAL A 260 -16.73 -1.82 21.13
C VAL A 260 -17.05 -3.31 21.01
N THR A 261 -17.75 -3.89 22.00
CA THR A 261 -18.19 -5.28 21.94
C THR A 261 -19.08 -5.51 20.72
N GLN A 262 -20.08 -4.66 20.52
CA GLN A 262 -20.98 -4.75 19.36
C GLN A 262 -20.20 -4.62 18.04
N LEU A 263 -19.26 -3.68 17.93
CA LEU A 263 -18.43 -3.52 16.73
C LEU A 263 -17.64 -4.80 16.41
N LEU A 264 -16.98 -5.37 17.41
CA LEU A 264 -16.14 -6.56 17.26
C LEU A 264 -16.95 -7.81 16.90
N GLU A 265 -18.08 -8.02 17.57
CA GLU A 265 -18.97 -9.17 17.36
C GLU A 265 -19.72 -9.10 16.02
N ASN A 266 -20.03 -7.89 15.55
CA ASN A 266 -20.61 -7.67 14.22
C ASN A 266 -19.59 -7.92 13.10
N SER A 267 -18.31 -7.60 13.32
CA SER A 267 -17.25 -7.83 12.34
C SER A 267 -16.86 -9.31 12.26
N GLU A 268 -16.78 -9.98 13.41
CA GLU A 268 -16.49 -11.41 13.53
C GLU A 268 -17.37 -12.02 14.63
N PRO A 269 -18.19 -13.05 14.33
CA PRO A 269 -19.18 -13.60 15.26
C PRO A 269 -18.51 -14.48 16.34
N VAL A 270 -17.68 -13.86 17.17
CA VAL A 270 -16.95 -14.45 18.28
C VAL A 270 -17.26 -13.63 19.51
N ARG A 271 -17.65 -14.29 20.60
CA ARG A 271 -17.98 -13.62 21.86
C ARG A 271 -16.76 -12.91 22.43
N ILE A 272 -16.90 -11.62 22.75
CA ILE A 272 -15.85 -10.82 23.39
C ILE A 272 -16.20 -10.63 24.87
N GLU A 273 -15.27 -11.00 25.75
CA GLU A 273 -15.44 -10.80 27.18
C GLU A 273 -15.06 -9.36 27.57
N GLN A 274 -15.93 -8.65 28.29
CA GLN A 274 -15.69 -7.26 28.70
C GLN A 274 -14.44 -7.10 29.60
N GLU A 275 -14.05 -8.14 30.33
CA GLU A 275 -12.82 -8.14 31.13
C GLU A 275 -11.57 -7.97 30.25
N LEU A 276 -11.56 -8.58 29.06
CA LEU A 276 -10.46 -8.42 28.10
C LEU A 276 -10.39 -6.98 27.59
N LEU A 277 -11.54 -6.39 27.24
CA LEU A 277 -11.60 -4.99 26.81
C LEU A 277 -11.16 -4.02 27.91
N THR A 278 -11.55 -4.29 29.15
CA THR A 278 -11.14 -3.49 30.32
C THR A 278 -9.62 -3.55 30.50
N LYS A 279 -9.02 -4.74 30.37
CA LYS A 279 -7.56 -4.90 30.41
C LYS A 279 -6.86 -4.14 29.29
N GLN A 280 -7.41 -4.17 28.07
CA GLN A 280 -6.83 -3.44 26.94
C GLN A 280 -6.99 -1.93 27.09
N LEU A 281 -8.10 -1.45 27.66
CA LEU A 281 -8.30 -0.05 27.96
C LEU A 281 -7.26 0.46 28.98
N ALA A 282 -6.98 -0.33 30.03
CA ALA A 282 -5.94 0.00 31.00
C ALA A 282 -4.54 0.06 30.36
N ALA A 283 -4.22 -0.89 29.46
CA ALA A 283 -2.95 -0.85 28.72
C ALA A 283 -2.84 0.40 27.81
N LEU A 284 -3.93 0.80 27.15
CA LEU A 284 -3.97 2.02 26.35
C LEU A 284 -3.81 3.29 27.19
N GLU A 285 -4.29 3.28 28.43
CA GLU A 285 -4.12 4.38 29.38
C GLU A 285 -2.66 4.47 29.86
N GLU A 286 -2.02 3.32 30.17
CA GLU A 286 -0.59 3.27 30.49
C GLU A 286 0.29 3.80 29.35
N ASP A 287 -0.08 3.49 28.10
CA ASP A 287 0.58 3.98 26.88
C ASP A 287 0.19 5.43 26.51
N MET A 288 -0.63 6.11 27.34
CA MET A 288 -1.13 7.47 27.10
C MET A 288 -1.88 7.65 25.76
N LYS A 289 -2.41 6.55 25.20
CA LYS A 289 -3.24 6.57 23.99
C LYS A 289 -4.69 6.94 24.27
N VAL A 290 -5.14 6.74 25.51
CA VAL A 290 -6.41 7.25 26.04
C VAL A 290 -6.15 7.91 27.38
N MET A 291 -7.01 8.85 27.77
CA MET A 291 -7.00 9.44 29.12
C MET A 291 -8.28 9.03 29.83
N THR A 292 -8.21 8.69 31.11
CA THR A 292 -9.41 8.43 31.90
C THR A 292 -9.55 9.41 33.07
N GLU A 293 -10.78 9.85 33.32
CA GLU A 293 -11.14 10.65 34.50
C GLU A 293 -12.45 10.10 35.08
N ASN A 294 -12.39 9.50 36.27
CA ASN A 294 -13.50 8.74 36.86
C ASN A 294 -13.98 7.63 35.90
N THR A 295 -15.21 7.77 35.38
CA THR A 295 -15.82 6.84 34.41
C THR A 295 -15.66 7.29 32.97
N ARG A 296 -15.08 8.48 32.73
CA ARG A 296 -14.94 9.06 31.39
C ARG A 296 -13.66 8.63 30.73
N VAL A 297 -13.73 8.37 29.44
CA VAL A 297 -12.61 8.00 28.58
C VAL A 297 -12.49 9.02 27.46
N TYR A 298 -11.29 9.52 27.20
CA TYR A 298 -11.01 10.60 26.29
C TYR A 298 -9.92 10.24 25.28
N VAL A 299 -10.03 10.81 24.09
CA VAL A 299 -8.87 10.98 23.21
C VAL A 299 -7.91 11.99 23.88
N PRO A 300 -6.59 11.73 23.97
CA PRO A 300 -5.66 12.59 24.71
C PRO A 300 -5.69 14.06 24.29
N SER A 301 -5.77 14.33 22.98
CA SER A 301 -5.83 15.70 22.45
C SER A 301 -7.04 16.48 22.98
N LEU A 302 -8.20 15.82 23.10
CA LEU A 302 -9.44 16.43 23.59
C LEU A 302 -9.43 16.59 25.11
N TYR A 303 -8.87 15.64 25.85
CA TYR A 303 -8.68 15.76 27.30
C TYR A 303 -7.87 17.01 27.66
N PHE A 304 -6.69 17.19 27.02
CA PHE A 304 -5.85 18.35 27.31
C PHE A 304 -6.47 19.66 26.81
N ALA A 305 -7.24 19.63 25.72
CA ALA A 305 -7.99 20.80 25.25
C ALA A 305 -9.08 21.23 26.26
N GLU A 306 -9.86 20.27 26.79
CA GLU A 306 -10.88 20.52 27.81
C GLU A 306 -10.26 21.05 29.11
N ALA A 307 -9.23 20.37 29.62
CA ALA A 307 -8.54 20.78 30.85
C ALA A 307 -7.91 22.17 30.71
N GLY A 308 -7.29 22.46 29.55
CA GLY A 308 -6.72 23.75 29.23
C GLY A 308 -7.77 24.87 29.18
N PHE A 309 -8.91 24.63 28.53
CA PHE A 309 -10.00 25.60 28.48
C PHE A 309 -10.60 25.86 29.86
N ALA A 310 -10.89 24.81 30.63
CA ALA A 310 -11.44 24.92 31.98
C ALA A 310 -10.53 25.73 32.93
N ALA A 311 -9.22 25.58 32.79
CA ALA A 311 -8.24 26.36 33.56
C ALA A 311 -8.25 27.85 33.17
N HIS A 312 -8.46 28.19 31.89
CA HIS A 312 -8.53 29.58 31.43
C HIS A 312 -9.82 30.29 31.86
N VAL A 313 -10.96 29.60 31.86
CA VAL A 313 -12.26 30.19 32.27
C VAL A 313 -12.30 30.47 33.78
N LYS A 314 -11.53 29.75 34.59
CA LYS A 314 -11.43 29.97 36.04
C LYS A 314 -10.48 31.12 36.43
N ARG A 315 -9.80 31.74 35.45
CA ARG A 315 -8.89 32.88 35.64
C ARG A 315 -9.62 34.21 35.46
#